data_AF-A0A495NZC9-F1
#
_entry.id   AF-A0A495NZC9-F1
#
_cell.length_a   1.000
_cell.length_b   1.000
_cell.length_c   1.000
_cell.angle_alpha   90.00
_cell.angle_beta   90.00
_cell.angle_gamma   90.00
#
_symmetry.space_group_name_H-M   'P 1'
#
loop_
_entity.id
_entity.type
_entity.pdbx_description
1 polymer ?
#
loop_
_entity_poly.entity_id
_entity_poly.type
_entity_poly.pdbx_seq_one_letter_code
_entity_poly.pdbx_strand_id
1 'polypeptide(L)'
;MKKISDYLLNDNIQRLLYGIGLVLWIIIWFSELKSMSENNSYAFYWWSVLTPIPLLIGQIIFNIKIIWTFLMIYVILYSLEIIWNIIMIDVIIDMERDFSPLPFWTFEKVYKWLIMIFILFTVNGIIWKIKPVRAK
;
A
#
# COMPACT_ATOMS: atom_id res chain seq x y z
N MET A 1 -11.54 -31.21 1.62
CA MET A 1 -10.52 -30.19 1.92
C MET A 1 -11.24 -28.88 2.21
N LYS A 2 -11.05 -28.28 3.40
CA LYS A 2 -11.57 -26.93 3.66
C LYS A 2 -10.92 -25.97 2.67
N LYS A 3 -11.71 -25.12 2.00
CA LYS A 3 -11.15 -24.15 1.06
C LYS A 3 -10.35 -23.13 1.86
N ILE A 4 -9.22 -22.66 1.35
CA ILE A 4 -8.40 -21.61 1.98
C ILE A 4 -9.25 -20.36 2.31
N SER A 5 -10.31 -20.11 1.53
CA SER A 5 -11.32 -19.09 1.81
C SER A 5 -11.91 -19.21 3.22
N ASP A 6 -12.21 -20.43 3.68
CA ASP A 6 -12.91 -20.65 4.95
C ASP A 6 -12.02 -20.34 6.16
N TYR A 7 -10.70 -20.43 5.97
CA TYR A 7 -9.70 -20.08 6.98
C TYR A 7 -9.53 -18.56 7.09
N LEU A 8 -9.57 -17.85 5.96
CA LEU A 8 -9.47 -16.39 5.91
C LEU A 8 -10.73 -15.66 6.43
N LEU A 9 -11.85 -16.37 6.60
CA LEU A 9 -13.07 -15.83 7.19
C LEU A 9 -13.06 -15.85 8.73
N ASN A 10 -12.03 -16.45 9.34
CA ASN A 10 -11.89 -16.47 10.80
C ASN A 10 -11.39 -15.12 11.32
N ASP A 11 -12.15 -14.54 12.24
CA ASP A 11 -11.90 -13.24 12.89
C ASP A 11 -10.47 -13.13 13.46
N ASN A 12 -9.99 -14.16 14.16
CA ASN A 12 -8.65 -14.17 14.76
C ASN A 12 -7.54 -14.12 13.69
N ILE A 13 -7.76 -14.79 12.57
CA ILE A 13 -6.78 -14.84 11.47
C ILE A 13 -6.78 -13.52 10.72
N GLN A 14 -7.95 -12.90 10.50
CA GLN A 14 -8.05 -11.57 9.91
C GLN A 14 -7.29 -10.54 10.76
N ARG A 15 -7.53 -10.50 12.07
CA ARG A 15 -6.83 -9.62 13.01
C ARG A 15 -5.32 -9.84 13.02
N LEU A 16 -4.88 -11.10 12.99
CA LEU A 16 -3.46 -11.44 12.91
C LEU A 16 -2.84 -10.89 11.61
N LEU A 17 -3.52 -11.05 10.47
CA LEU A 17 -3.06 -10.55 9.17
C LEU A 17 -2.99 -9.01 9.14
N TYR A 18 -3.97 -8.31 9.74
CA TYR A 18 -3.88 -6.86 9.91
C TYR A 18 -2.73 -6.45 10.84
N GLY A 19 -2.46 -7.21 11.89
CA GLY A 19 -1.32 -7.02 12.79
C GLY A 19 0.02 -7.16 12.06
N ILE A 20 0.17 -8.21 11.25
CA ILE A 20 1.34 -8.41 10.39
C ILE A 20 1.48 -7.24 9.41
N GLY A 21 0.37 -6.82 8.78
CA GLY A 21 0.35 -5.66 7.89
C GLY A 21 0.81 -4.38 8.57
N LEU A 22 0.37 -4.12 9.81
CA LEU A 22 0.79 -2.95 10.59
C LEU A 22 2.29 -2.97 10.90
N VAL A 23 2.83 -4.11 11.32
CA VAL A 23 4.26 -4.25 11.60
C VAL A 23 5.08 -4.01 10.34
N LEU A 24 4.70 -4.63 9.22
CA LEU A 24 5.37 -4.43 7.94
C LEU A 24 5.31 -2.97 7.49
N TRP A 25 4.17 -2.31 7.66
CA TRP A 25 4.01 -0.91 7.30
C TRP A 25 4.94 0.00 8.10
N ILE A 26 5.01 -0.19 9.42
CA ILE A 26 5.91 0.57 10.29
C ILE A 26 7.37 0.34 9.90
N ILE A 27 7.75 -0.90 9.57
CA ILE A 27 9.13 -1.22 9.15
C ILE A 27 9.48 -0.51 7.84
N ILE A 28 8.58 -0.56 6.84
CA ILE A 28 8.81 0.06 5.52
C ILE A 28 9.01 1.56 5.66
N TRP A 29 8.24 2.22 6.53
CA TRP A 29 8.26 3.68 6.68
C TRP A 29 9.07 4.17 7.88
N PHE A 30 9.84 3.31 8.52
CA PHE A 30 10.56 3.66 9.75
C PHE A 30 11.57 4.79 9.52
N SER A 31 12.28 4.74 8.39
CA SER A 31 13.24 5.78 7.99
C SER A 31 12.58 7.14 7.80
N GLU A 32 11.42 7.14 7.17
CA GLU A 32 10.65 8.33 6.82
C GLU A 32 9.96 8.93 8.03
N LEU A 33 9.50 8.09 8.97
CA LEU A 33 9.01 8.54 10.28
C LEU A 33 10.11 9.25 11.07
N LYS A 34 11.35 8.78 10.97
CA LYS A 34 12.50 9.42 11.62
C LYS A 34 12.84 10.76 10.98
N SER A 35 12.80 10.87 9.65
CA SER A 35 13.08 12.14 8.94
C SER A 35 11.94 13.16 9.01
N MET A 36 10.75 12.73 9.43
CA MET A 36 9.57 13.58 9.56
C MET A 36 9.73 14.69 10.61
N SER A 37 10.61 14.50 11.61
CA SER A 37 10.92 15.57 12.57
C SER A 37 11.78 16.70 11.98
N GLU A 38 12.37 16.50 10.80
CA GLU A 38 13.38 17.41 10.23
C GLU A 38 12.85 18.21 9.02
N ASN A 39 11.82 17.73 8.32
CA ASN A 39 11.33 18.33 7.07
C ASN A 39 9.84 18.72 7.09
N ASN A 40 9.53 19.95 6.64
CA ASN A 40 8.20 20.59 6.67
C ASN A 40 7.14 20.02 5.68
N SER A 41 7.37 18.90 5.01
CA SER A 41 6.44 18.34 4.02
C SER A 41 5.32 17.48 4.64
N TYR A 42 4.62 18.01 5.64
CA TYR A 42 3.68 17.27 6.48
C TYR A 42 2.59 16.52 5.70
N ALA A 43 2.01 17.12 4.66
CA ALA A 43 0.83 16.56 3.98
C ALA A 43 1.07 15.18 3.35
N PHE A 44 2.22 15.00 2.69
CA PHE A 44 2.57 13.72 2.05
C PHE A 44 2.76 12.61 3.09
N TYR A 45 3.46 12.91 4.19
CA TYR A 45 3.68 11.93 5.25
C TYR A 45 2.39 11.57 6.01
N TRP A 46 1.49 12.54 6.25
CA TRP A 46 0.20 12.26 6.89
C TRP A 46 -0.65 11.30 6.06
N TRP A 47 -0.67 11.52 4.74
CA TRP A 47 -1.41 10.66 3.81
C TRP A 47 -0.74 9.29 3.64
N SER A 48 0.55 9.25 3.34
CA SER A 48 1.26 8.03 2.93
C SER A 48 1.77 7.19 4.09
N VAL A 49 1.93 7.75 5.29
CA VAL A 49 2.55 7.02 6.43
C VAL A 49 1.57 6.86 7.58
N LEU A 50 0.89 7.94 7.98
CA LEU A 50 0.10 7.95 9.22
C LEU A 50 -1.34 7.46 9.05
N THR A 51 -2.00 7.74 7.93
CA THR A 51 -3.41 7.35 7.68
C THR A 51 -3.70 5.83 7.77
N PRO A 52 -2.85 4.91 7.29
CA PRO A 52 -3.14 3.47 7.35
C PRO A 52 -2.98 2.88 8.75
N ILE A 53 -2.18 3.51 9.63
CA ILE A 53 -1.95 3.04 11.01
C ILE A 53 -3.26 2.92 11.80
N PRO A 54 -4.09 3.99 11.95
CA PRO A 54 -5.35 3.89 12.68
C PRO A 54 -6.36 2.97 11.99
N LEU A 55 -6.32 2.83 10.65
CA LEU A 55 -7.19 1.90 9.93
C LEU A 55 -6.83 0.43 10.22
N LEU A 56 -5.55 0.10 10.24
CA LEU A 56 -5.04 -1.22 10.60
C LEU A 56 -5.28 -1.54 12.08
N ILE A 57 -5.00 -0.59 12.98
CA ILE A 57 -5.33 -0.72 14.41
C ILE A 57 -6.83 -0.93 14.60
N GLY A 58 -7.66 -0.14 13.92
CA GLY A 58 -9.10 -0.27 13.93
C GLY A 58 -9.58 -1.65 13.46
N GLN A 59 -8.95 -2.22 12.43
CA GLN A 59 -9.22 -3.60 12.01
C GLN A 59 -8.78 -4.65 13.03
N ILE A 60 -7.63 -4.46 13.69
CA ILE A 60 -7.15 -5.38 14.74
C ILE A 60 -8.11 -5.41 15.94
N ILE A 61 -8.61 -4.24 16.36
CA ILE A 61 -9.47 -4.11 17.55
C ILE A 61 -10.92 -4.47 17.24
N PHE A 62 -11.49 -3.91 16.17
CA PHE A 62 -12.92 -4.01 15.91
C PHE A 62 -13.26 -5.05 14.83
N ASN A 63 -12.37 -5.27 13.85
CA ASN A 63 -12.58 -6.15 12.69
C ASN A 63 -13.96 -5.94 12.03
N ILE A 64 -14.31 -4.69 11.76
CA ILE A 64 -15.63 -4.32 11.20
C ILE A 64 -15.53 -3.90 9.73
N LYS A 65 -16.61 -4.17 9.00
CA LYS A 65 -16.70 -3.94 7.55
C LYS A 65 -16.49 -2.48 7.16
N ILE A 66 -16.92 -1.51 7.98
CA ILE A 66 -16.80 -0.09 7.63
C ILE A 66 -15.35 0.39 7.62
N ILE A 67 -14.56 0.04 8.64
CA ILE A 67 -13.12 0.33 8.70
C ILE A 67 -12.40 -0.41 7.57
N TRP A 68 -12.82 -1.64 7.24
CA TRP A 68 -12.24 -2.40 6.14
C TRP A 68 -12.49 -1.71 4.79
N THR A 69 -13.69 -1.14 4.58
CA THR A 69 -13.99 -0.38 3.37
C THR A 69 -13.08 0.84 3.27
N PHE A 70 -12.87 1.59 4.35
CA PHE A 70 -11.93 2.72 4.35
C PHE A 70 -10.49 2.27 4.07
N LEU A 71 -10.06 1.17 4.67
CA LEU A 71 -8.74 0.58 4.42
C LEU A 71 -8.58 0.16 2.95
N MET A 72 -9.59 -0.50 2.37
CA MET A 72 -9.58 -0.89 0.96
C MET A 72 -9.51 0.32 0.04
N ILE A 73 -10.33 1.34 0.27
CA ILE A 73 -10.32 2.57 -0.53
C ILE A 73 -8.95 3.22 -0.44
N TYR A 74 -8.41 3.35 0.78
CA TYR A 74 -7.08 3.91 1.00
C TYR A 74 -6.00 3.17 0.22
N VAL A 75 -5.95 1.83 0.33
CA VAL A 75 -4.91 1.03 -0.33
C VAL A 75 -5.04 1.11 -1.86
N ILE A 76 -6.26 1.18 -2.40
CA ILE A 76 -6.49 1.39 -3.83
C ILE A 76 -5.96 2.75 -4.26
N LEU A 77 -6.31 3.83 -3.54
CA LEU A 77 -5.86 5.19 -3.86
C LEU A 77 -4.34 5.30 -3.76
N TYR A 78 -3.74 4.75 -2.71
CA TYR A 78 -2.29 4.70 -2.52
C TYR A 78 -1.59 3.92 -3.65
N SER A 79 -2.18 2.81 -4.10
CA SER A 79 -1.64 2.04 -5.24
C SER A 79 -1.73 2.82 -6.55
N LEU A 80 -2.84 3.53 -6.78
CA LEU A 80 -3.01 4.40 -7.95
C LEU A 80 -2.00 5.55 -7.93
N GLU A 81 -1.76 6.16 -6.77
CA GLU A 81 -0.76 7.21 -6.60
C GLU A 81 0.65 6.70 -6.91
N ILE A 82 1.03 5.51 -6.44
CA ILE A 82 2.34 4.93 -6.79
C ILE A 82 2.44 4.69 -8.30
N ILE A 83 1.42 4.09 -8.91
CA ILE A 83 1.41 3.84 -10.36
C ILE A 83 1.52 5.16 -11.13
N TRP A 84 0.77 6.17 -10.70
CA TRP A 84 0.82 7.50 -11.28
C TRP A 84 2.21 8.14 -11.14
N ASN A 85 2.82 8.07 -9.96
CA ASN A 85 4.15 8.62 -9.71
C ASN A 85 5.22 7.91 -10.54
N ILE A 86 5.13 6.59 -10.70
CA ILE A 86 6.00 5.84 -11.62
C ILE A 86 5.87 6.45 -13.02
N ILE A 87 4.66 6.46 -13.60
CA ILE A 87 4.43 6.93 -14.98
C ILE A 87 4.79 8.40 -15.18
N MET A 88 4.44 9.29 -14.23
CA MET A 88 4.60 10.73 -14.38
C MET A 88 6.03 11.21 -14.18
N ILE A 89 6.76 10.65 -13.21
CA ILE A 89 8.20 10.94 -13.08
C ILE A 89 8.90 10.65 -14.39
N ASP A 90 8.46 9.60 -15.07
CA ASP A 90 9.06 9.23 -16.34
C ASP A 90 8.71 10.16 -17.50
N VAL A 91 7.45 10.55 -17.60
CA VAL A 91 7.00 11.53 -18.61
C VAL A 91 7.72 12.87 -18.41
N ILE A 92 7.88 13.32 -17.17
CA ILE A 92 8.58 14.58 -16.85
C ILE A 92 10.05 14.49 -17.25
N ILE A 93 10.72 13.38 -16.90
CA ILE A 93 12.13 13.20 -17.28
C ILE A 93 12.29 13.11 -18.81
N ASP A 94 11.34 12.51 -19.53
CA ASP A 94 11.38 12.43 -21.00
C ASP A 94 11.16 13.80 -21.66
N MET A 95 10.32 14.66 -21.06
CA MET A 95 10.12 16.04 -21.53
C MET A 95 11.33 16.94 -21.30
N GLU A 96 12.15 16.69 -20.29
CA GLU A 96 13.40 17.44 -20.03
C GLU A 96 14.59 16.92 -20.87
N ARG A 97 14.41 15.85 -21.65
CA ARG A 97 15.49 15.04 -22.23
C ARG A 97 15.89 15.37 -23.66
N ASP A 98 15.53 16.53 -24.19
CA ASP A 98 15.94 17.02 -25.52
C ASP A 98 17.47 16.97 -25.80
N PHE A 99 18.32 16.67 -24.79
CA PHE A 99 19.79 16.67 -24.88
C PHE A 99 20.52 15.34 -24.60
N SER A 100 19.86 14.18 -24.41
CA SER A 100 20.57 12.91 -24.08
C SER A 100 20.13 11.69 -24.92
N PRO A 101 21.06 10.92 -25.53
CA PRO A 101 20.75 9.80 -26.44
C PRO A 101 20.57 8.41 -25.77
N LEU A 102 20.59 8.29 -24.43
CA LEU A 102 20.50 6.98 -23.76
C LEU A 102 19.08 6.37 -23.79
N PRO A 103 18.85 5.08 -24.04
CA PRO A 103 17.50 4.51 -23.98
C PRO A 103 16.90 4.68 -22.58
N PHE A 104 15.79 5.42 -22.50
CA PHE A 104 15.11 5.75 -21.24
C PHE A 104 14.46 4.52 -20.60
N TRP A 105 13.93 3.63 -21.43
CA TRP A 105 13.31 2.37 -21.06
C TRP A 105 14.38 1.28 -20.96
N THR A 106 15.07 1.21 -19.83
CA THR A 106 15.96 0.08 -19.56
C THR A 106 15.14 -1.13 -19.09
N PHE A 107 15.55 -2.33 -19.51
CA PHE A 107 14.91 -3.57 -19.06
C PHE A 107 14.83 -3.66 -17.53
N GLU A 108 15.88 -3.24 -16.84
CA GLU A 108 15.93 -3.21 -15.38
C GLU A 108 14.83 -2.33 -14.77
N LYS A 109 14.59 -1.14 -15.34
CA LYS A 109 13.59 -0.18 -14.86
C LYS A 109 12.17 -0.71 -15.09
N VAL A 110 11.89 -1.22 -16.28
CA VAL A 110 10.59 -1.84 -16.61
C VAL A 110 10.31 -3.04 -15.72
N TYR A 111 11.31 -3.89 -15.51
CA TYR A 111 11.19 -5.06 -14.64
C TYR A 111 10.87 -4.67 -13.19
N LYS A 112 11.53 -3.64 -12.64
CA LYS A 112 11.23 -3.12 -11.29
C LYS A 112 9.79 -2.61 -11.17
N TRP A 113 9.26 -1.96 -12.20
CA TRP A 113 7.86 -1.50 -12.19
C TRP A 113 6.86 -2.64 -12.24
N LEU A 114 7.11 -3.65 -13.08
CA LEU A 114 6.25 -4.82 -13.13
C LEU A 114 6.20 -5.53 -11.79
N ILE A 115 7.34 -5.66 -11.08
CA ILE A 115 7.38 -6.17 -9.72
C ILE A 115 6.55 -5.29 -8.78
N MET A 116 6.72 -3.97 -8.82
CA MET A 116 5.98 -3.06 -7.94
C MET A 116 4.47 -3.16 -8.17
N ILE A 117 4.03 -3.11 -9.42
CA ILE A 117 2.60 -3.25 -9.80
C ILE A 117 2.07 -4.61 -9.32
N PHE A 118 2.85 -5.68 -9.49
CA PHE A 118 2.47 -7.02 -9.02
C PHE A 118 2.33 -7.07 -7.49
N ILE A 119 3.25 -6.46 -6.74
CA ILE A 119 3.17 -6.34 -5.28
C ILE A 119 1.91 -5.57 -4.88
N LEU A 120 1.65 -4.41 -5.48
CA LEU A 120 0.47 -3.60 -5.20
C LEU A 120 -0.81 -4.38 -5.45
N PHE A 121 -0.91 -5.08 -6.59
CA PHE A 121 -2.08 -5.90 -6.91
C PHE A 121 -2.26 -7.04 -5.92
N THR A 122 -1.16 -7.69 -5.51
CA THR A 122 -1.17 -8.77 -4.52
C THR A 122 -1.64 -8.29 -3.16
N VAL A 123 -1.14 -7.15 -2.67
CA VAL A 123 -1.55 -6.55 -1.40
C VAL A 123 -3.03 -6.18 -1.41
N ASN A 124 -3.51 -5.51 -2.47
CA ASN A 124 -4.93 -5.21 -2.65
C ASN A 124 -5.78 -6.50 -2.65
N GLY A 125 -5.32 -7.53 -3.36
CA GLY A 125 -5.97 -8.84 -3.40
C GLY A 125 -6.07 -9.50 -2.02
N ILE A 126 -5.00 -9.43 -1.22
CA ILE A 126 -4.98 -9.97 0.14
C ILE A 126 -5.99 -9.22 1.02
N ILE A 127 -5.94 -7.88 1.05
CA ILE A 127 -6.85 -7.07 1.88
C ILE A 127 -8.30 -7.28 1.46
N TRP A 128 -8.56 -7.44 0.15
CA TRP A 128 -9.89 -7.76 -0.35
C TRP A 128 -10.39 -9.12 0.13
N LYS A 129 -9.50 -10.14 0.17
CA LYS A 129 -9.84 -11.50 0.61
C LYS A 129 -10.12 -11.60 2.11
N ILE A 130 -9.51 -10.76 2.95
CA ILE A 130 -9.69 -10.76 4.41
C ILE A 130 -10.86 -9.89 4.90
N LYS A 131 -11.85 -9.69 4.03
CA LYS A 131 -13.06 -8.92 4.34
C LYS A 131 -13.77 -9.47 5.59
N PRO A 132 -14.13 -8.61 6.55
CA PRO A 132 -14.91 -9.02 7.71
C PRO A 132 -16.30 -9.52 7.31
N VAL A 133 -16.71 -10.65 7.89
CA VAL A 133 -18.01 -11.29 7.62
C VAL A 133 -19.12 -10.71 8.49
N ARG A 134 -18.79 -10.27 9.71
CA ARG A 134 -19.77 -9.74 10.66
C ARG A 134 -19.96 -8.24 10.47
N ALA A 135 -21.20 -7.84 10.22
CA ALA A 135 -21.66 -6.48 10.50
C ALA A 135 -22.04 -6.45 11.98
N LYS A 136 -21.11 -6.04 12.84
CA LYS A 136 -21.46 -5.52 14.16
C LYS A 136 -21.02 -4.08 14.22
#